data_AF-A0A811L0J8-F1
#
_entry.id   AF-A0A811L0J8-F1
#
_cell.length_a   1.000
_cell.length_b   1.000
_cell.length_c   1.000
_cell.angle_alpha   90.00
_cell.angle_beta   90.00
_cell.angle_gamma   90.00
#
_symmetry.space_group_name_H-M   'P 1'
#
loop_
_entity.id
_entity.type
_entity.pdbx_description
1 polymer ?
#
loop_
_entity_poly.entity_id
_entity_poly.type
_entity_poly.pdbx_seq_one_letter_code
_entity_poly.pdbx_strand_id
1 'polypeptide(L)' 'MTNDCPLSCGKCKANHPVDDCRDYHPQCANNAAEGRCRESPWFLENCRKSCGMCMKNIKQLQKYCKATYD' A
#
# COMPACT_ATOMS: atom_id res chain seq x y z
N MET A 1 -20.11 11.87 -1.12
CA MET A 1 -19.33 11.47 0.08
C MET A 1 -19.05 9.99 -0.14
N THR A 2 -17.88 9.58 -0.60
CA THR A 2 -16.55 9.85 -0.06
C THR A 2 -15.53 10.09 -1.18
N ASN A 3 -14.36 10.61 -0.82
CA ASN A 3 -13.33 11.02 -1.76
C ASN A 3 -12.56 9.77 -2.24
N ASP A 4 -13.03 9.11 -3.29
CA ASP A 4 -12.58 7.77 -3.72
C ASP A 4 -11.15 7.68 -4.28
N CYS A 5 -10.32 8.71 -4.12
CA CYS A 5 -8.88 8.50 -4.19
C CYS A 5 -8.13 9.64 -3.51
N PRO A 6 -7.72 9.52 -2.23
CA PRO A 6 -6.86 10.51 -1.60
C PRO A 6 -5.54 10.74 -2.37
N LEU A 7 -5.10 9.81 -3.23
CA LEU A 7 -3.95 10.01 -4.13
C LEU A 7 -4.22 11.01 -5.26
N SER A 8 -5.40 10.99 -5.89
CA SER A 8 -5.74 11.92 -6.99
C SER A 8 -5.76 13.37 -6.52
N CYS A 9 -6.11 13.62 -5.26
CA CYS A 9 -6.11 14.96 -4.66
C CYS A 9 -4.75 15.36 -4.05
N GLY A 10 -3.71 14.53 -4.15
CA GLY A 10 -2.42 14.76 -3.48
C GLY A 10 -2.49 14.67 -1.94
N LYS A 11 -3.56 14.08 -1.39
CA LYS A 11 -3.79 13.93 0.05
C LYS A 11 -3.16 12.67 0.64
N CYS A 12 -3.04 11.59 -0.13
CA CYS A 12 -2.15 10.49 0.20
C CYS A 12 -0.71 10.94 -0.03
N LYS A 13 -0.14 11.58 0.98
CA LYS A 13 1.31 11.63 1.12
C LYS A 13 1.72 10.22 1.54
N ALA A 14 2.41 9.50 0.67
CA ALA A 14 3.19 8.36 1.12
C ALA A 14 4.16 8.90 2.19
N ASN A 15 3.99 8.49 3.44
CA ASN A 15 4.83 8.98 4.54
C ASN A 15 6.26 8.42 4.48
N HIS A 16 6.53 7.56 3.48
CA HIS A 16 7.81 6.96 3.18
C HIS A 16 8.06 6.95 1.67
N PRO A 17 9.34 6.90 1.24
CA PRO A 17 9.68 6.74 -0.18
C PRO A 17 8.93 5.56 -0.78
N VAL A 18 8.30 5.79 -1.94
CA VAL A 18 7.44 4.79 -2.60
C VAL A 18 8.25 3.64 -3.16
N ASP A 19 9.51 3.90 -3.48
CA ASP A 19 10.54 2.97 -3.97
C ASP A 19 11.20 2.13 -2.86
N ASP A 20 10.96 2.45 -1.58
CA ASP A 20 11.43 1.66 -0.45
C ASP A 20 10.56 0.40 -0.28
N CYS A 21 11.13 -0.74 -0.67
CA CYS A 21 10.50 -2.07 -0.65
C CYS A 21 10.97 -2.86 0.57
N ARG A 22 10.36 -2.59 1.72
CA ARG A 22 10.59 -3.33 2.95
C ARG A 22 9.32 -3.44 3.78
N ASP A 23 9.37 -4.33 4.78
CA ASP A 23 8.35 -4.40 5.81
C ASP A 23 8.74 -3.47 6.96
N TYR A 24 7.78 -2.68 7.42
CA TYR A 24 7.89 -1.75 8.53
C TYR A 24 7.27 -2.31 9.82
N HIS A 25 6.66 -3.49 9.76
CA HIS A 25 6.10 -4.17 10.93
C HIS A 25 6.56 -5.63 11.04
N PRO A 26 6.95 -6.12 12.23
CA PRO A 26 7.51 -7.46 12.39
C PRO A 26 6.51 -8.60 12.07
N GLN A 27 5.20 -8.34 12.19
CA GLN A 27 4.17 -9.36 11.92
C GLN A 27 3.82 -9.50 10.43
N CYS A 28 4.46 -8.75 9.52
CA CYS A 28 4.10 -8.77 8.10
C CYS A 28 4.22 -10.15 7.45
N ALA A 29 5.23 -10.94 7.80
CA ALA A 29 5.39 -12.29 7.27
C ALA A 29 4.23 -13.23 7.67
N ASN A 30 3.85 -13.21 8.96
CA ASN A 30 2.75 -14.03 9.48
C ASN A 30 1.41 -13.59 8.89
N ASN A 31 1.14 -12.28 8.90
CA ASN A 31 -0.11 -11.73 8.37
C ASN A 31 -0.24 -11.96 6.85
N ALA A 32 0.87 -11.91 6.11
CA ALA A 32 0.88 -12.26 4.69
C ALA A 32 0.59 -13.75 4.47
N ALA A 33 1.16 -14.64 5.28
CA ALA A 33 0.86 -16.07 5.24
C ALA A 33 -0.62 -16.37 5.58
N GLU A 34 -1.24 -15.56 6.44
CA GLU A 34 -2.68 -15.61 6.74
C GLU A 34 -3.57 -14.96 5.66
N GLY A 35 -3.00 -14.38 4.61
CA GLY A 35 -3.75 -13.75 3.51
C GLY A 35 -4.29 -12.35 3.82
N ARG A 36 -3.82 -11.69 4.89
CA ARG A 36 -4.33 -10.38 5.35
C ARG A 36 -3.91 -9.19 4.50
N CYS A 37 -3.06 -9.39 3.50
CA CYS A 37 -2.52 -8.32 2.66
C CYS A 37 -3.58 -7.42 1.99
N ARG A 38 -4.81 -7.93 1.82
CA ARG A 38 -5.95 -7.19 1.26
C ARG A 38 -7.03 -6.82 2.28
N GLU A 39 -6.82 -7.17 3.56
CA GLU A 39 -7.78 -6.92 4.64
C GLU A 39 -7.88 -5.42 4.96
N SER A 40 -6.77 -4.70 4.85
CA SER A 40 -6.72 -3.28 5.21
C SER A 40 -5.62 -2.52 4.45
N PRO A 41 -5.84 -1.22 4.15
CA PRO A 41 -4.81 -0.34 3.59
C PRO A 41 -3.54 -0.25 4.46
N TRP A 42 -3.65 -0.60 5.74
CA TRP A 42 -2.50 -0.65 6.65
C TRP A 42 -1.38 -1.56 6.13
N PHE A 43 -1.70 -2.66 5.45
CA PHE A 43 -0.71 -3.58 4.88
C PHE A 43 0.05 -2.99 3.69
N LEU A 44 -0.56 -2.05 2.95
CA LEU A 44 0.10 -1.35 1.84
C LEU A 44 1.22 -0.44 2.34
N GLU A 45 1.05 0.14 3.51
CA GLU A 45 2.07 1.00 4.09
C GLU A 45 3.11 0.20 4.86
N ASN A 46 2.69 -0.85 5.58
CA ASN A 46 3.56 -1.52 6.55
C ASN A 46 4.18 -2.82 6.05
N CYS A 47 3.57 -3.52 5.09
CA CYS A 47 3.94 -4.89 4.73
C CYS A 47 4.24 -5.06 3.23
N ARG A 48 4.82 -4.03 2.61
CA ARG A 48 5.04 -3.95 1.15
C ARG A 48 5.80 -5.15 0.62
N LYS A 49 6.82 -5.62 1.32
CA LYS A 49 7.67 -6.72 0.86
C LYS A 49 6.96 -8.06 1.04
N SER A 50 6.47 -8.34 2.25
CA SER A 50 5.77 -9.60 2.56
C SER A 50 4.51 -9.79 1.73
N CYS A 51 3.80 -8.70 1.41
CA CYS A 51 2.58 -8.76 0.59
C CYS A 51 2.83 -8.64 -0.92
N GLY A 52 4.09 -8.50 -1.37
CA GLY A 52 4.41 -8.32 -2.79
C GLY A 52 3.88 -7.00 -3.39
N MET A 53 3.69 -5.99 -2.55
CA MET A 53 3.11 -4.68 -2.91
C MET A 53 4.19 -3.61 -3.08
N CYS A 54 5.41 -4.01 -3.43
CA CYS A 54 6.49 -3.07 -3.70
C CYS A 54 6.23 -2.30 -4.99
N MET A 55 6.08 -0.98 -4.84
CA MET A 55 5.93 -0.06 -5.95
C MET A 55 7.31 0.49 -6.31
N LYS A 56 7.60 0.62 -7.61
CA LYS A 56 8.86 1.21 -8.08
C LYS A 56 8.81 2.74 -8.12
N ASN A 57 7.60 3.30 -8.16
CA ASN A 57 7.37 4.74 -8.25
C ASN A 57 5.91 5.09 -7.91
N ILE A 58 5.68 6.39 -7.74
CA ILE A 58 4.36 6.94 -7.44
C ILE A 58 3.30 6.62 -8.51
N LYS A 59 3.70 6.44 -9.78
CA LYS A 59 2.75 6.10 -10.86
C LYS A 59 2.17 4.70 -10.68
N GLN A 60 2.98 3.74 -10.23
CA GLN A 60 2.49 2.40 -9.90
C GLN A 60 1.57 2.41 -8.68
N LEU A 61 1.93 3.16 -7.63
CA LEU A 61 1.07 3.34 -6.47
C LEU A 61 -0.29 3.96 -6.84
N GLN A 62 -0.29 5.01 -7.65
CA GLN A 62 -1.50 5.66 -8.15
C GLN A 62 -2.39 4.69 -8.94
N LYS A 63 -1.80 3.87 -9.83
CA LYS A 63 -2.54 2.87 -10.59
C LYS A 63 -3.14 1.79 -9.69
N TYR A 64 -2.39 1.30 -8.72
CA TYR A 64 -2.85 0.29 -7.77
C TYR A 64 -4.04 0.80 -6.95
N CYS A 65 -3.94 2.00 -6.38
CA CYS A 65 -5.03 2.56 -5.60
C CYS A 65 -6.25 2.88 -6.45
N LYS A 66 -6.08 3.39 -7.68
CA LYS A 66 -7.22 3.55 -8.60
C LYS A 66 -7.94 2.22 -8.83
N ALA A 67 -7.22 1.12 -9.02
CA ALA A 67 -7.81 -0.20 -9.26
C ALA A 67 -8.42 -0.87 -8.01
N THR A 68 -8.07 -0.40 -6.80
CA THR A 68 -8.49 -1.01 -5.53
C THR A 68 -9.65 -0.25 -4.87
N TYR A 69 -9.86 1.02 -5.25
CA TYR A 69 -10.88 1.92 -4.69
C TYR A 69 -11.88 2.46 -5.73
N ASP A 70 -11.87 1.93 -6.96
CA ASP A 70 -13.02 2.02 -7.92
C ASP A 70 -14.10 0.99 -7.52
#